data_AF-A0AAU8EPC8-F1
#
_entry.id   AF-A0AAU8EPC8-F1
#
_cell.length_a   1.000
_cell.length_b   1.000
_cell.length_c   1.000
_cell.angle_alpha   90.00
_cell.angle_beta   90.00
_cell.angle_gamma   90.00
#
_symmetry.space_group_name_H-M   'P 1'
#
loop_
_entity.id
_entity.type
_entity.pdbx_description
1 polymer ?
#
loop_
_entity_poly.entity_id
_entity_poly.type
_entity_poly.pdbx_seq_one_letter_code
_entity_poly.pdbx_strand_id
1 'polypeptide(L)'
;MTARGRDVTFSAEPVASTDMGNVSQLVPSIHPMVGYDVRSAAHHTAEFAAFGASAGADKAVLDGSFGLASAACAAAIDPEQTWRLLRRTAV
;
A
#
# COMPACT_ATOMS: atom_id res chain seq x y z
N MET A 1 -10.91 2.25 -2.13
CA MET A 1 -10.93 0.80 -2.44
C MET A 1 -12.35 0.21 -2.48
N THR A 2 -13.37 1.07 -2.46
CA THR A 2 -14.80 0.72 -2.48
C THR A 2 -15.21 -0.09 -3.71
N ALA A 3 -14.58 0.14 -4.86
CA ALA A 3 -14.77 -0.68 -6.07
C ALA A 3 -14.39 -2.17 -5.88
N ARG A 4 -13.60 -2.48 -4.84
CA ARG A 4 -13.24 -3.84 -4.41
C ARG A 4 -14.03 -4.31 -3.19
N GLY A 5 -15.08 -3.56 -2.80
CA GLY A 5 -15.90 -3.82 -1.62
C GLY A 5 -15.18 -3.55 -0.29
N ARG A 6 -14.09 -2.77 -0.31
CA ARG A 6 -13.35 -2.39 0.90
C ARG A 6 -13.64 -0.95 1.29
N ASP A 7 -14.27 -0.78 2.44
CA ASP A 7 -14.31 0.49 3.13
C ASP A 7 -13.02 0.64 3.95
N VAL A 8 -12.30 1.75 3.75
CA VAL A 8 -10.96 1.93 4.31
C VAL A 8 -10.88 3.32 4.92
N THR A 9 -10.75 3.37 6.24
CA THR A 9 -10.43 4.59 6.96
C THR A 9 -8.96 4.91 6.80
N PHE A 10 -8.64 6.11 6.34
CA PHE A 10 -7.26 6.59 6.32
C PHE A 10 -6.81 6.92 7.76
N SER A 11 -5.64 6.43 8.14
CA SER A 11 -4.92 6.85 9.35
C SER A 11 -3.55 7.38 8.97
N ALA A 12 -3.16 8.50 9.57
CA ALA A 12 -1.83 9.08 9.41
C ALA A 12 -0.84 8.58 10.48
N GLU A 13 -1.27 7.72 11.41
CA GLU A 13 -0.41 7.23 12.47
C GLU A 13 0.71 6.34 11.90
N PRO A 14 1.97 6.53 12.31
CA PRO A 14 3.05 5.64 11.93
C PRO A 14 2.83 4.26 12.56
N VAL A 15 2.74 3.22 11.73
CA VAL A 15 2.49 1.84 12.17
C VAL A 15 3.63 0.87 11.86
N ALA A 16 4.71 1.34 11.23
CA ALA A 16 5.83 0.49 10.80
C ALA A 16 7.15 1.27 10.65
N SER A 17 8.25 0.52 10.64
CA SER A 17 9.59 1.00 10.25
C SER A 17 10.11 0.13 9.10
N THR A 18 10.45 0.73 7.96
CA THR A 18 10.84 0.05 6.72
C THR A 18 11.91 0.86 5.98
N ASP A 19 12.79 0.14 5.27
CA ASP A 19 13.77 0.69 4.34
C ASP A 19 13.15 1.50 3.18
N MET A 20 11.85 1.35 2.91
CA MET A 20 11.12 2.23 1.98
C MET A 20 11.18 3.70 2.41
N GLY A 21 11.41 3.98 3.70
CA GLY A 21 11.68 5.33 4.20
C GLY A 21 12.92 5.95 3.54
N ASN A 22 13.98 5.16 3.30
CA ASN A 22 15.18 5.62 2.60
C ASN A 22 14.87 5.96 1.13
N VAL A 23 14.08 5.11 0.45
CA VAL A 23 13.65 5.34 -0.94
C VAL A 23 12.85 6.62 -1.06
N SER A 24 11.96 6.90 -0.09
CA SER A 24 11.12 8.10 -0.08
C SER A 24 11.89 9.43 0.01
N GLN A 25 13.16 9.40 0.43
CA GLN A 25 14.03 10.58 0.42
C GLN A 25 14.50 10.95 -0.99
N LEU A 26 14.56 9.98 -1.90
CA LEU A 26 15.09 10.15 -3.25
C LEU A 26 14.00 10.30 -4.31
N VAL A 27 12.90 9.55 -4.17
CA VAL A 27 11.81 9.58 -5.16
C VAL A 27 10.45 9.68 -4.46
N PRO A 28 9.46 10.39 -5.05
CA PRO A 28 8.10 10.37 -4.54
C PRO A 28 7.60 8.93 -4.39
N SER A 29 7.17 8.58 -3.17
CA SER A 29 6.94 7.19 -2.77
C SER A 29 5.69 7.07 -1.90
N ILE A 30 5.07 5.90 -1.94
CA ILE A 30 4.01 5.49 -1.01
C ILE A 30 4.34 4.09 -0.46
N HIS A 31 3.96 3.83 0.78
CA HIS A 31 4.06 2.51 1.40
C HIS A 31 2.75 2.18 2.14
N PRO A 32 1.65 1.97 1.41
CA PRO A 32 0.35 1.66 2.01
C PRO A 32 0.31 0.22 2.54
N MET A 33 -0.56 -0.03 3.51
CA MET A 33 -0.83 -1.36 4.04
C MET A 33 -2.27 -1.79 3.72
N VAL A 34 -2.44 -3.03 3.27
CA VAL A 34 -3.76 -3.65 3.05
C VAL A 34 -3.90 -4.82 4.00
N GLY A 35 -4.80 -4.68 4.99
CA GLY A 35 -5.07 -5.74 5.97
C GLY A 35 -5.97 -6.85 5.43
N TYR A 36 -6.00 -7.95 6.18
CA TYR A 36 -6.95 -9.06 6.03
C TYR A 36 -7.32 -9.55 7.44
N ASP A 37 -8.28 -10.47 7.55
CA ASP A 37 -8.70 -10.98 8.87
C ASP A 37 -7.59 -11.86 9.48
N VAL A 38 -6.93 -11.30 10.48
CA VAL A 38 -5.89 -11.94 11.30
C VAL A 38 -6.29 -12.02 12.77
N ARG A 39 -7.56 -11.74 13.09
CA ARG A 39 -8.08 -11.63 14.46
C ARG A 39 -7.22 -10.67 15.29
N SER A 40 -6.64 -11.15 16.39
CA SER A 40 -5.76 -10.39 17.29
C SER A 40 -4.27 -10.69 17.08
N ALA A 41 -3.89 -11.38 15.99
CA ALA A 41 -2.50 -11.73 15.75
C ALA A 41 -1.69 -10.47 15.39
N ALA A 42 -0.55 -10.27 16.06
CA ALA A 42 0.35 -9.16 15.81
C ALA A 42 1.36 -9.48 14.70
N HIS A 43 1.87 -8.46 14.01
CA HIS A 43 2.97 -8.62 13.06
C HIS A 43 4.17 -9.32 13.72
N HIS A 44 4.95 -10.07 12.93
CA HIS A 44 6.14 -10.81 13.38
C HIS A 44 5.87 -11.97 14.35
N THR A 45 4.67 -12.55 14.31
CA THR A 45 4.32 -13.75 15.11
C THR A 45 4.04 -14.96 14.23
N ALA A 46 4.17 -16.16 14.80
CA ALA A 46 3.83 -17.40 14.09
C ALA A 46 2.33 -17.49 13.80
N GLU A 47 1.50 -16.97 14.71
CA GLU A 47 0.05 -16.89 14.57
C GLU A 47 -0.35 -16.04 13.36
N PHE A 48 0.28 -14.86 13.19
CA PHE A 48 0.02 -14.02 12.02
C PHE A 48 0.44 -14.70 10.72
N ALA A 49 1.60 -15.37 10.73
CA ALA A 49 2.06 -16.15 9.57
C ALA A 49 1.08 -17.25 9.18
N ALA A 50 0.44 -17.91 10.15
CA ALA A 50 -0.58 -18.94 9.87
C ALA A 50 -1.81 -18.38 9.13
N PHE A 51 -2.22 -17.14 9.41
CA PHE A 51 -3.30 -16.48 8.67
C PHE A 51 -2.86 -16.03 7.26
N GLY A 52 -1.56 -15.84 7.04
CA GLY A 52 -0.98 -15.38 5.78
C GLY A 52 -1.13 -16.34 4.60
N ALA A 53 -1.48 -17.61 4.84
CA ALA A 53 -1.77 -18.60 3.81
C ALA A 53 -3.28 -18.82 3.57
N SER A 54 -4.14 -17.91 4.08
CA SER A 54 -5.59 -18.00 3.90
C SER A 54 -6.05 -17.39 2.58
N ALA A 55 -7.22 -17.82 2.10
CA ALA A 55 -7.87 -17.19 0.94
C ALA A 55 -8.16 -15.68 1.15
N GLY A 56 -8.31 -15.25 2.41
CA GLY A 56 -8.42 -13.83 2.76
C GLY A 56 -7.12 -13.05 2.53
N ALA A 57 -5.97 -13.66 2.82
CA ALA A 57 -4.67 -13.11 2.52
C ALA A 57 -4.44 -13.00 1.00
N ASP A 58 -4.78 -14.04 0.23
CA ASP A 58 -4.71 -14.01 -1.24
C ASP A 58 -5.55 -12.88 -1.82
N LYS A 59 -6.78 -12.69 -1.32
CA LYS A 59 -7.63 -11.57 -1.74
C LYS A 59 -7.00 -10.22 -1.42
N ALA A 60 -6.37 -10.06 -0.26
CA ALA A 60 -5.69 -8.83 0.12
C ALA A 60 -4.50 -8.51 -0.80
N VAL A 61 -3.75 -9.53 -1.26
CA VAL A 61 -2.70 -9.37 -2.28
C VAL A 61 -3.29 -8.79 -3.57
N LEU A 62 -4.37 -9.39 -4.08
CA LEU A 62 -5.03 -8.91 -5.30
C LEU A 62 -5.60 -7.48 -5.16
N ASP A 63 -6.19 -7.17 -4.00
CA ASP A 63 -6.71 -5.83 -3.72
C ASP A 63 -5.56 -4.80 -3.60
N GLY A 64 -4.43 -5.19 -3.03
CA GLY A 64 -3.20 -4.38 -2.99
C GLY A 64 -2.66 -4.10 -4.39
N SER A 65 -2.56 -5.12 -5.25
CA SER A 65 -2.14 -4.96 -6.64
C SER A 65 -3.08 -4.04 -7.42
N PHE A 66 -4.40 -4.22 -7.28
CA PHE A 66 -5.39 -3.34 -7.89
C PHE A 66 -5.22 -1.89 -7.41
N GLY A 67 -4.98 -1.69 -6.12
CA GLY A 67 -4.75 -0.37 -5.52
C GLY A 67 -3.54 0.35 -6.10
N LEU A 68 -2.38 -0.34 -6.14
CA LEU A 68 -1.15 0.21 -6.70
C LEU A 68 -1.29 0.54 -8.19
N ALA A 69 -1.89 -0.37 -8.98
CA ALA A 69 -2.15 -0.12 -10.39
C ALA A 69 -3.08 1.07 -10.60
N SER A 70 -4.17 1.16 -9.82
CA SER A 70 -5.11 2.29 -9.89
C SER A 70 -4.43 3.61 -9.54
N ALA A 71 -3.58 3.64 -8.51
CA ALA A 71 -2.84 4.84 -8.11
C ALA A 71 -1.83 5.27 -9.18
N ALA A 72 -1.11 4.32 -9.77
CA ALA A 72 -0.19 4.59 -10.88
C ALA A 72 -0.93 5.13 -12.12
N CYS A 73 -2.04 4.50 -12.51
CA CYS A 73 -2.87 4.97 -13.61
C CYS A 73 -3.40 6.38 -13.35
N ALA A 74 -3.98 6.64 -12.17
CA ALA A 74 -4.50 7.96 -11.81
C ALA A 74 -3.41 9.05 -11.87
N ALA A 75 -2.21 8.75 -11.39
CA ALA A 75 -1.08 9.68 -11.48
C ALA A 75 -0.60 9.91 -12.92
N ALA A 76 -0.57 8.87 -13.75
CA ALA A 76 -0.06 8.93 -15.12
C ALA A 76 -1.01 9.62 -16.11
N ILE A 77 -2.34 9.51 -15.90
CA ILE A 77 -3.32 10.14 -16.78
C ILE A 77 -3.57 11.61 -16.44
N ASP A 78 -3.12 12.07 -15.26
CA ASP A 78 -3.20 13.47 -14.85
C ASP A 78 -1.85 14.17 -15.14
N PRO A 79 -1.80 15.10 -16.12
CA PRO A 79 -0.57 15.80 -16.47
C PRO A 79 0.05 16.59 -15.32
N GLU A 80 -0.77 17.15 -14.42
CA GLU A 80 -0.27 17.89 -13.26
C GLU A 80 0.42 16.95 -12.27
N GLN A 81 -0.19 15.80 -11.98
CA GLN A 81 0.42 14.79 -11.10
C GLN A 81 1.68 14.19 -11.72
N THR A 82 1.63 13.87 -13.01
CA THR A 82 2.80 13.38 -13.75
C THR A 82 3.96 14.36 -13.65
N TRP A 83 3.73 15.64 -13.95
CA TRP A 83 4.77 16.67 -13.84
C TRP A 83 5.28 16.82 -12.40
N ARG A 84 4.37 16.89 -11.42
CA ARG A 84 4.71 17.04 -10.00
C ARG A 84 5.59 15.90 -9.49
N LEU A 85 5.31 14.67 -9.90
CA LEU A 85 6.04 13.48 -9.48
C LEU A 85 7.41 13.37 -10.18
N LEU A 86 7.47 13.61 -11.50
CA LEU A 86 8.71 13.46 -12.27
C LEU A 86 9.73 14.58 -12.02
N ARG A 87 9.28 15.82 -11.76
CA ARG A 87 10.20 16.96 -11.55
C ARG A 87 11.14 16.79 -10.34
N ARG A 88 10.74 15.98 -9.34
CA ARG A 88 11.57 15.70 -8.14
C ARG A 88 12.62 14.61 -8.36
N THR A 89 12.49 13.87 -9.46
CA THR A 89 13.37 12.74 -9.80
C THR A 89 14.44 13.15 -10.83
N ALA A 90 14.29 14.30 -11.47
CA ALA A 90 15.30 14.90 -12.33
C ALA A 90 16.40 15.52 -11.46
N VAL A 91 17.43 14.73 -11.16
CA VAL A 91 18.74 15.21 -10.71
C VAL A 91 19.53 15.68 -11.92
#